data_AF-A0AA37FV34-F1
#
_entry.id   AF-A0AA37FV34-F1
#
_cell.length_a   1.000
_cell.length_b   1.000
_cell.length_c   1.000
_cell.angle_alpha   90.00
_cell.angle_beta   90.00
_cell.angle_gamma   90.00
#
_symmetry.space_group_name_H-M   'P 1'
#
loop_
_entity.id
_entity.type
_entity.pdbx_description
1 polymer ?
#
loop_
_entity_poly.entity_id
_entity_poly.type
_entity_poly.pdbx_seq_one_letter_code
_entity_poly.pdbx_strand_id
1 'polypeptide(L)'
;MNAAKLLQNESQLELQLFFLEEMPKTAEIIPFEQKLEWSDDEVWQLRDGLLWHSLRVLADGRAGAEIKRETMGWMMSDDIHPFSFVVCCAQAGYDPSGIREGVESILNRLARVKVGG
;
A
#
# COMPACT_ATOMS: atom_id res chain seq x y z
N MET A 1 3.81 79.78 -10.95
CA MET A 1 4.41 80.01 -9.62
C MET A 1 3.49 79.29 -8.63
N ASN A 2 3.79 78.03 -8.28
CA ASN A 2 4.57 77.58 -7.11
C ASN A 2 4.08 78.22 -5.80
N ALA A 3 3.85 77.53 -4.68
CA ALA A 3 4.06 76.15 -4.27
C ALA A 3 3.31 75.95 -2.93
N ALA A 4 3.46 74.76 -2.34
CA ALA A 4 3.14 74.42 -0.94
C ALA A 4 1.71 73.93 -0.65
N LYS A 5 1.46 72.66 -0.98
CA LYS A 5 0.91 71.76 0.04
C LYS A 5 1.99 70.75 0.40
N LEU A 6 2.55 70.99 1.57
CA LEU A 6 3.55 70.20 2.26
C LEU A 6 3.00 68.80 2.52
N LEU A 7 3.67 67.82 1.93
CA LEU A 7 4.08 66.55 2.54
C LEU A 7 2.96 65.81 3.29
N GLN A 8 2.10 65.13 2.52
CA GLN A 8 1.43 63.95 3.04
C GLN A 8 2.49 62.89 3.34
N ASN A 9 2.57 62.60 4.63
CA ASN A 9 3.23 61.49 5.27
C ASN A 9 2.96 60.18 4.52
N GLU A 10 3.88 59.76 3.67
CA GLU A 10 4.09 58.35 3.41
C GLU A 10 5.43 58.00 4.02
N SER A 11 5.34 57.45 5.23
CA SER A 11 6.47 56.79 5.87
C SER A 11 6.81 55.57 5.01
N GLN A 12 7.55 55.78 3.92
CA GLN A 12 8.14 54.67 3.19
C GLN A 12 9.15 54.04 4.14
N LEU A 13 8.74 52.93 4.76
CA LEU A 13 9.63 52.06 5.49
C LEU A 13 10.63 51.52 4.47
N GLU A 14 11.80 52.17 4.37
CA GLU A 14 12.94 51.59 3.68
C GLU A 14 13.25 50.27 4.39
N LEU A 15 12.94 49.17 3.72
CA LEU A 15 13.42 47.84 4.10
C LEU A 15 14.94 47.88 4.01
N GLN A 16 15.59 48.08 5.14
CA GLN A 16 17.03 47.91 5.27
C GLN A 16 17.35 46.45 4.99
N LEU A 17 17.73 46.18 3.73
CA LEU A 17 18.15 44.88 3.22
C LEU A 17 19.56 44.52 3.76
N PHE A 18 19.82 44.76 5.04
CA PHE A 18 21.10 44.51 5.70
C PHE A 18 21.18 43.11 6.34
N PHE A 19 20.15 42.27 6.16
CA PHE A 19 20.08 40.91 6.73
C PHE A 19 20.05 39.77 5.68
N LEU A 20 20.27 40.04 4.40
CA LEU A 20 20.30 39.01 3.35
C LEU A 20 21.70 38.81 2.74
N GLU A 21 22.74 38.96 3.56
CA GLU A 21 24.05 38.37 3.25
C GLU A 21 24.12 36.87 3.59
N GLU A 22 23.06 36.27 4.13
CA GLU A 22 22.91 34.83 4.01
C GLU A 22 22.58 34.53 2.55
N MET A 23 23.58 34.03 1.81
CA MET A 23 23.39 33.38 0.52
C MET A 23 22.08 32.58 0.60
N PRO A 24 21.17 32.70 -0.38
CA PRO A 24 19.98 31.87 -0.38
C PRO A 24 20.49 30.44 -0.23
N LYS A 25 20.12 29.78 0.87
CA LYS A 25 20.26 28.33 1.00
C LYS A 25 19.39 27.79 -0.11
N THR A 26 19.96 27.67 -1.30
CA THR A 26 19.35 26.97 -2.42
C THR A 26 18.98 25.63 -1.82
N ALA A 27 17.67 25.35 -1.71
CA ALA A 27 17.20 24.11 -1.14
C ALA A 27 18.05 22.99 -1.73
N GLU A 28 18.70 22.20 -0.87
CA GLU A 28 19.51 21.08 -1.33
C GLU A 28 18.63 20.27 -2.30
N ILE A 29 19.06 20.20 -3.56
CA ILE A 29 18.34 19.46 -4.58
C ILE A 29 18.49 18.00 -4.17
N ILE A 30 17.44 17.45 -3.54
CA ILE A 30 17.39 16.03 -3.21
C ILE A 30 17.56 15.28 -4.54
N PRO A 31 18.63 14.47 -4.71
CA PRO A 31 18.80 13.70 -5.93
C PRO A 31 17.55 12.87 -6.16
N PHE A 32 17.02 12.90 -7.38
CA PHE A 32 15.92 12.01 -7.75
C PHE A 32 16.45 10.56 -7.70
N GLU A 33 16.19 9.87 -6.59
CA GLU A 33 16.43 8.44 -6.49
C GLU A 33 15.53 7.76 -7.52
N GLN A 34 16.15 6.98 -8.42
CA GLN A 34 15.38 6.20 -9.38
C GLN A 34 14.35 5.36 -8.63
N LYS A 35 13.09 5.53 -9.02
CA LYS A 35 11.98 4.76 -8.48
C LYS A 35 12.29 3.27 -8.71
N LEU A 36 12.23 2.48 -7.64
CA LEU A 36 12.35 1.03 -7.75
C LEU A 36 11.21 0.52 -8.64
N GLU A 37 11.55 0.10 -9.87
CA GLU A 37 10.61 -0.50 -10.80
C GLU A 37 10.57 -2.01 -10.55
N TRP A 38 9.36 -2.56 -10.39
CA TRP A 38 9.16 -4.00 -10.26
C TRP A 38 9.10 -4.64 -11.64
N SER A 39 9.80 -5.75 -11.82
CA SER A 39 9.61 -6.59 -13.00
C SER A 39 8.29 -7.37 -12.92
N ASP A 40 7.73 -7.73 -14.07
CA ASP A 40 6.53 -8.55 -14.14
C ASP A 40 6.73 -9.91 -13.45
N ASP A 41 7.94 -10.48 -13.52
CA ASP A 41 8.31 -11.73 -12.87
C ASP A 41 8.29 -11.61 -11.33
N GLU A 42 8.77 -10.49 -10.78
CA GLU A 42 8.72 -10.24 -9.33
C GLU A 42 7.27 -10.07 -8.85
N VAL A 43 6.43 -9.36 -9.62
CA VAL A 43 5.00 -9.24 -9.31
C VAL A 43 4.31 -10.59 -9.39
N TRP A 44 4.68 -11.42 -10.38
CA TRP A 44 4.16 -12.77 -10.52
C TRP A 44 4.52 -13.65 -9.31
N GLN A 45 5.79 -13.67 -8.92
CA GLN A 45 6.27 -14.42 -7.76
C GLN A 45 5.57 -13.97 -6.47
N LEU A 46 5.33 -12.67 -6.33
CA LEU A 46 4.62 -12.12 -5.16
C LEU A 46 3.17 -12.59 -5.12
N ARG A 47 2.47 -12.62 -6.27
CA ARG A 47 1.08 -13.12 -6.36
C ARG A 47 0.99 -14.61 -6.04
N ASP A 48 1.88 -15.42 -6.62
CA ASP A 48 1.92 -16.86 -6.36
C ASP A 48 2.26 -17.15 -4.89
N GLY A 49 3.29 -16.48 -4.36
CA GLY A 49 3.68 -16.59 -2.96
C GLY A 49 2.57 -16.19 -1.99
N LEU A 50 1.85 -15.10 -2.29
CA LEU A 50 0.70 -14.66 -1.49
C LEU A 50 -0.41 -15.71 -1.48
N LEU A 51 -0.74 -16.29 -2.63
CA LEU A 51 -1.76 -17.34 -2.72
C LEU A 51 -1.39 -18.56 -1.86
N TRP A 52 -0.19 -19.10 -2.07
CA TRP A 52 0.28 -20.28 -1.32
C TRP A 52 0.39 -20.02 0.17
N HIS A 53 0.88 -18.85 0.57
CA HIS A 53 0.99 -18.47 1.97
C HIS A 53 -0.39 -18.43 2.64
N SER A 54 -1.36 -17.75 2.02
CA SER A 54 -2.73 -17.62 2.52
C SER A 54 -3.41 -18.98 2.69
N LEU A 55 -3.29 -19.87 1.69
CA LEU A 55 -3.85 -21.23 1.78
C LEU A 55 -3.22 -22.04 2.92
N ARG A 56 -1.91 -21.92 3.11
CA ARG A 56 -1.19 -22.58 4.20
C ARG A 56 -1.62 -22.04 5.57
N VAL A 57 -1.80 -20.73 5.71
CA VAL A 57 -2.29 -20.09 6.94
C VAL A 57 -3.63 -20.66 7.40
N LEU A 58 -4.54 -20.92 6.44
CA LEU A 58 -5.83 -21.54 6.73
C LEU A 58 -5.68 -23.00 7.18
N ALA A 59 -4.83 -23.79 6.53
CA ALA A 59 -4.70 -25.23 6.77
C ALA A 59 -3.83 -25.61 7.99
N ASP A 60 -2.76 -24.85 8.27
CA ASP A 60 -1.69 -25.22 9.21
C ASP A 60 -2.11 -25.14 10.69
N GLY A 61 -3.26 -24.56 11.00
CA GLY A 61 -3.83 -24.57 12.37
C GLY A 61 -3.15 -23.62 13.35
N ARG A 62 -1.86 -23.29 13.18
CA ARG A 62 -1.04 -22.43 14.06
C ARG A 62 -1.36 -20.94 14.00
N ALA A 63 -1.97 -20.46 12.91
CA ALA A 63 -2.38 -19.06 12.81
C ALA A 63 -3.54 -18.73 13.77
N GLY A 64 -3.51 -17.53 14.33
CA GLY A 64 -4.55 -17.00 15.20
C GLY A 64 -5.91 -16.89 14.49
N ALA A 65 -6.99 -16.87 15.26
CA ALA A 65 -8.35 -16.82 14.73
C ALA A 65 -8.60 -15.55 13.89
N GLU A 66 -8.03 -14.41 14.28
CA GLU A 66 -8.15 -13.15 13.55
C GLU A 66 -7.50 -13.23 12.16
N ILE A 67 -6.25 -13.71 12.09
CA ILE A 67 -5.51 -13.88 10.83
C ILE A 67 -6.27 -14.82 9.89
N LYS A 68 -6.81 -15.94 10.41
CA LYS A 68 -7.61 -16.86 9.61
C LYS A 68 -8.89 -16.22 9.09
N ARG A 69 -9.57 -15.40 9.90
CA ARG A 69 -10.78 -14.68 9.50
C ARG A 69 -10.47 -13.69 8.39
N GLU A 70 -9.39 -12.92 8.51
CA GLU A 70 -8.96 -11.97 7.48
C GLU A 70 -8.59 -12.69 6.18
N THR A 71 -7.79 -13.76 6.28
CA THR A 71 -7.37 -14.57 5.12
C THR A 71 -8.58 -15.20 4.43
N MET A 72 -9.55 -15.70 5.21
CA MET A 72 -10.81 -16.21 4.69
C MET A 72 -11.62 -15.11 4.01
N GLY A 73 -11.70 -13.92 4.60
CA GLY A 73 -12.37 -12.76 3.99
C GLY A 73 -11.76 -12.36 2.65
N TRP A 74 -10.43 -12.33 2.56
CA TRP A 74 -9.72 -12.10 1.30
C TRP A 74 -10.01 -13.18 0.25
N MET A 75 -9.96 -14.47 0.64
CA MET A 75 -10.23 -15.59 -0.26
C MET A 75 -11.67 -15.59 -0.80
N MET A 76 -12.63 -15.20 0.04
CA MET A 76 -14.04 -15.16 -0.31
C MET A 76 -14.46 -13.85 -1.02
N SER A 77 -13.58 -12.86 -1.11
CA SER A 77 -13.86 -11.63 -1.87
C SER A 77 -13.79 -11.87 -3.37
N ASP A 78 -14.73 -11.27 -4.10
CA ASP A 78 -14.77 -11.22 -5.56
C ASP A 78 -14.18 -9.91 -6.12
N ASP A 79 -13.54 -9.11 -5.26
CA ASP A 79 -12.90 -7.86 -5.69
C ASP A 79 -11.77 -8.14 -6.70
N ILE A 80 -11.59 -7.20 -7.63
CA ILE A 80 -10.56 -7.29 -8.66
C ILE A 80 -9.54 -6.17 -8.43
N HIS A 81 -8.36 -6.55 -7.93
CA HIS A 81 -7.22 -5.67 -7.75
C HIS A 81 -5.92 -6.49 -7.88
N PRO A 82 -4.72 -5.88 -8.00
CA PRO A 82 -3.49 -6.59 -8.36
C PRO A 82 -3.08 -7.78 -7.48
N PHE A 83 -3.64 -7.88 -6.27
CA PHE A 83 -3.37 -8.95 -5.28
C PHE A 83 -4.68 -9.53 -4.71
N SER A 84 -5.79 -9.40 -5.43
CA SER A 84 -7.04 -10.04 -5.02
C SER A 84 -6.94 -11.54 -5.23
N PHE A 85 -7.72 -12.31 -4.47
CA PHE A 85 -7.72 -13.76 -4.58
C PHE A 85 -8.01 -14.24 -6.01
N VAL A 86 -8.97 -13.60 -6.69
CA VAL A 86 -9.35 -13.92 -8.07
C VAL A 86 -8.18 -13.69 -9.03
N VAL A 87 -7.46 -12.57 -8.91
CA VAL A 87 -6.29 -12.26 -9.76
C VAL A 87 -5.15 -13.22 -9.50
N CYS A 88 -4.85 -13.53 -8.23
CA CYS A 88 -3.80 -14.49 -7.89
C CYS A 88 -4.13 -15.89 -8.40
N CYS A 89 -5.38 -16.35 -8.29
CA CYS A 89 -5.81 -17.63 -8.85
C CYS A 89 -5.67 -17.66 -10.38
N ALA A 90 -6.18 -16.65 -11.07
CA ALA A 90 -6.10 -16.57 -12.52
C ALA A 90 -4.66 -16.57 -13.02
N GLN A 91 -3.77 -15.83 -12.35
CA GLN A 91 -2.35 -15.75 -12.68
C GLN A 91 -1.62 -17.09 -12.52
N ALA A 92 -2.01 -17.88 -11.51
CA ALA A 92 -1.47 -19.22 -11.24
C ALA A 92 -2.17 -20.33 -12.06
N GLY A 93 -3.20 -19.99 -12.84
CA GLY A 93 -3.95 -20.95 -13.66
C GLY A 93 -5.00 -21.77 -12.89
N TYR A 94 -5.45 -21.29 -11.74
CA TYR A 94 -6.48 -21.92 -10.93
C TYR A 94 -7.85 -21.26 -11.10
N ASP A 95 -8.90 -22.08 -11.00
CA ASP A 95 -10.27 -21.58 -10.88
C ASP A 95 -10.54 -21.16 -9.42
N PRO A 96 -10.91 -19.89 -9.15
CA PRO A 96 -11.17 -19.39 -7.81
C PRO A 96 -12.23 -20.22 -7.06
N SER A 97 -13.30 -20.64 -7.73
CA SER A 97 -14.40 -21.40 -7.13
C SER A 97 -13.92 -22.78 -6.67
N GLY A 98 -13.21 -23.50 -7.54
CA GLY A 98 -12.62 -24.79 -7.19
C GLY A 98 -11.65 -24.71 -5.99
N ILE A 99 -10.87 -23.64 -5.88
CA ILE A 99 -9.98 -23.43 -4.74
C ILE A 99 -10.78 -23.16 -3.46
N ARG A 100 -11.81 -22.31 -3.51
CA ARG A 100 -12.70 -22.04 -2.36
C ARG A 100 -13.35 -23.32 -1.85
N GLU A 101 -13.95 -24.11 -2.73
CA GLU A 101 -14.58 -25.39 -2.39
C GLU A 101 -13.56 -26.37 -1.76
N GLY A 102 -12.36 -26.45 -2.35
CA GLY A 102 -11.28 -27.29 -1.84
C GLY A 102 -10.85 -26.90 -0.44
N VAL A 103 -10.68 -25.60 -0.18
CA VAL A 103 -10.30 -25.08 1.14
C VAL A 103 -11.41 -25.34 2.16
N GLU A 104 -12.67 -25.05 1.84
CA GLU A 104 -13.81 -25.31 2.72
C GLU A 104 -13.90 -26.80 3.09
N SER A 105 -13.74 -27.69 2.12
CA SER A 105 -13.73 -29.14 2.32
C SER A 105 -12.62 -29.58 3.29
N ILE A 106 -11.39 -29.07 3.10
CA ILE A 106 -10.25 -29.35 3.97
C ILE A 106 -10.52 -28.84 5.39
N LEU A 107 -10.97 -27.59 5.54
CA LEU A 107 -11.25 -27.00 6.85
C LEU A 107 -12.35 -27.76 7.60
N ASN A 108 -13.41 -28.15 6.91
CA ASN A 108 -14.47 -28.99 7.47
C ASN A 108 -13.94 -30.35 7.95
N ARG A 109 -13.04 -30.97 7.17
CA ARG A 109 -12.39 -32.23 7.57
C ARG A 109 -11.53 -32.04 8.81
N LEU A 110 -10.73 -30.98 8.89
CA LEU A 110 -9.89 -30.67 10.03
C LEU A 110 -10.73 -30.38 11.29
N ALA A 111 -11.84 -29.67 11.15
CA ALA A 111 -12.76 -29.40 12.26
C ALA A 111 -13.35 -30.69 12.84
N ARG A 112 -13.73 -31.66 12.00
CA ARG A 112 -14.24 -32.97 12.44
C ARG A 112 -13.21 -33.77 13.23
N VAL A 113 -11.95 -33.79 12.76
CA VAL A 113 -10.85 -34.48 13.45
C VAL A 113 -10.63 -33.87 14.85
N LYS A 114 -10.74 -32.55 14.99
CA LYS A 114 -10.59 -31.88 16.28
C LYS A 114 -11.71 -32.15 17.29
N VAL A 115 -12.93 -32.45 16.81
CA VAL A 115 -14.09 -32.73 17.67
C VAL A 115 -14.15 -34.20 18.11
N GLY A 116 -13.59 -35.11 17.32
CA GLY A 116 -13.58 -36.55 17.61
C GLY A 116 -12.34 -37.07 18.34
N GLY A 117 -11.38 -36.20 18.67
CA GLY A 117 -10.12 -36.55 19.35
C GLY A 117 -10.05 -36.09 20.80
#